data_AF-A0A6G2PQA8-F1
#
_entry.id   AF-A0A6G2PQA8-F1
#
_cell.length_a   1.000
_cell.length_b   1.000
_cell.length_c   1.000
_cell.angle_alpha   90.00
_cell.angle_beta   90.00
_cell.angle_gamma   90.00
#
_symmetry.space_group_name_H-M   'P 1'
#
loop_
_entity.id
_entity.type
_entity.pdbx_description
1 polymer ?
#
loop_
_entity_poly.entity_id
_entity_poly.type
_entity_poly.pdbx_seq_one_letter_code
_entity_poly.pdbx_strand_id
1 'polypeptide(L)'
;MIVETQVRGYGFSPAQQDEIWRRWRKGQSFSLIGRALGAPMQRAHRFPYQSGGVRIAPQTRSARHLSGSEGEEISRGIAAGESARQLAKRLG
;
A
#
# COMPACT_ATOMS: atom_id res chain seq x y z
N MET A 1 15.84 -7.24 7.20
CA MET A 1 15.30 -7.49 5.84
C MET A 1 13.79 -7.35 5.95
N ILE A 2 13.23 -6.18 5.65
CA ILE A 2 11.76 -6.02 5.60
C ILE A 2 11.36 -6.59 4.25
N VAL A 3 10.77 -7.78 4.25
CA VAL A 3 10.21 -8.37 3.03
C VAL A 3 9.00 -7.50 2.67
N GLU A 4 9.10 -6.71 1.61
CA GLU A 4 7.94 -6.06 1.00
C GLU A 4 7.00 -7.17 0.51
N THR A 5 6.07 -7.59 1.35
CA THR A 5 5.03 -8.54 0.94
C THR A 5 4.06 -7.76 0.07
N GLN A 6 4.28 -7.80 -1.24
CA GLN A 6 3.36 -7.22 -2.19
C GLN A 6 2.08 -8.08 -2.21
N VAL A 7 1.10 -7.65 -1.42
CA VAL A 7 -0.23 -8.26 -1.31
C VAL A 7 -0.88 -8.22 -2.69
N ARG A 8 -1.08 -9.39 -3.32
CA ARG A 8 -1.71 -9.46 -4.64
C ARG A 8 -3.18 -9.10 -4.50
N GLY A 9 -3.68 -8.19 -5.34
CA GLY A 9 -5.08 -7.76 -5.30
C GLY A 9 -6.09 -8.79 -5.83
N TYR A 10 -5.65 -9.88 -6.49
CA TYR A 10 -6.52 -10.91 -7.10
C TYR A 10 -7.64 -10.37 -8.03
N GLY A 11 -7.42 -9.19 -8.62
CA GLY A 11 -8.41 -8.51 -9.47
C GLY A 11 -9.49 -7.77 -8.69
N PHE A 12 -9.38 -7.65 -7.36
CA PHE A 12 -10.27 -6.84 -6.55
C PHE A 12 -9.84 -5.37 -6.56
N SER A 13 -10.80 -4.47 -6.73
CA SER A 13 -10.59 -3.04 -6.49
C SER A 13 -10.26 -2.77 -5.01
N PRO A 14 -9.66 -1.62 -4.67
CA PRO A 14 -9.39 -1.28 -3.26
C PRO A 14 -10.63 -1.37 -2.37
N ALA A 15 -11.78 -0.87 -2.85
CA ALA A 15 -13.05 -0.96 -2.13
C ALA A 15 -13.52 -2.41 -1.91
N GLN A 16 -13.32 -3.29 -2.91
CA GLN A 16 -13.62 -4.71 -2.75
C GLN A 16 -12.68 -5.39 -1.75
N GLN A 17 -11.39 -5.04 -1.74
CA GLN A 17 -10.42 -5.53 -0.76
C GLN A 17 -10.80 -5.13 0.67
N ASP A 18 -11.21 -3.89 0.87
CA ASP A 18 -11.71 -3.39 2.16
C ASP A 18 -12.96 -4.16 2.62
N GLU A 19 -13.88 -4.43 1.70
CA GLU A 19 -15.11 -5.15 1.98
C GLU A 19 -14.85 -6.62 2.35
N ILE A 20 -13.87 -7.28 1.70
CA ILE A 20 -13.42 -8.63 2.09
C ILE A 20 -12.93 -8.63 3.53
N TRP A 21 -12.02 -7.71 3.89
CA TRP A 21 -11.51 -7.61 5.26
C TRP A 21 -12.61 -7.33 6.27
N ARG A 22 -13.56 -6.43 5.94
CA ARG A 22 -14.68 -6.07 6.81
C ARG A 22 -15.58 -7.28 7.09
N ARG A 23 -15.92 -8.07 6.06
CA ARG A 23 -16.79 -9.26 6.20
C ARG A 23 -16.08 -10.44 6.85
N TRP A 24 -14.81 -10.66 6.50
CA TRP A 24 -13.98 -11.68 7.14
C TRP A 24 -13.86 -11.45 8.65
N ARG A 25 -13.60 -10.19 9.06
CA ARG A 25 -13.53 -9.81 10.48
C ARG A 25 -14.88 -9.97 11.21
N LYS A 26 -16.00 -9.99 10.49
CA LYS A 26 -17.34 -10.29 11.01
C LYS A 26 -17.66 -11.80 11.05
N GLY A 27 -16.71 -12.67 10.68
CA GLY A 27 -16.89 -14.12 10.67
C GLY A 27 -17.72 -14.66 9.51
N GLN A 28 -17.94 -13.89 8.43
CA GLN A 28 -18.65 -14.39 7.26
C GLN A 28 -17.81 -15.42 6.49
N SER A 29 -18.47 -16.45 5.97
CA SER A 29 -17.80 -17.46 5.14
C SER A 29 -17.34 -16.88 3.80
N PHE A 30 -16.24 -17.42 3.24
CA PHE A 30 -15.72 -16.96 1.95
C PHE A 30 -16.70 -17.16 0.79
N SER A 31 -17.59 -18.16 0.88
CA SER A 31 -18.66 -18.35 -0.11
C SER A 31 -19.62 -17.17 -0.11
N LEU A 32 -20.00 -16.67 1.07
CA LEU A 32 -20.89 -15.53 1.23
C LEU A 32 -20.20 -14.23 0.79
N ILE A 33 -18.92 -14.07 1.12
CA ILE A 33 -18.10 -12.92 0.70
C ILE A 33 -17.97 -12.89 -0.82
N GLY A 34 -17.61 -14.03 -1.45
CA GLY A 34 -17.49 -14.14 -2.89
C GLY A 34 -18.79 -13.81 -3.61
N ARG A 35 -19.92 -14.39 -3.15
CA ARG A 35 -21.25 -14.09 -3.70
C ARG A 35 -21.58 -12.60 -3.62
N ALA A 36 -21.31 -11.95 -2.50
CA ALA A 36 -21.59 -10.53 -2.31
C ALA A 36 -20.73 -9.61 -3.20
N LEU A 37 -19.54 -10.06 -3.61
CA LEU A 37 -18.61 -9.32 -4.46
C LEU A 37 -18.67 -9.71 -5.94
N GLY A 38 -19.56 -10.64 -6.32
CA GLY A 38 -19.62 -11.18 -7.68
C GLY A 38 -18.36 -11.94 -8.09
N ALA A 39 -17.66 -12.54 -7.13
CA ALA A 39 -16.36 -13.19 -7.34
C ALA A 39 -16.37 -14.66 -6.88
N PRO A 40 -15.52 -15.54 -7.49
CA PRO A 40 -15.36 -16.90 -7.02
C PRO A 40 -14.87 -16.93 -5.56
N MET A 41 -15.42 -17.85 -4.76
CA MET A 41 -15.03 -18.07 -3.35
C MET A 41 -13.50 -18.19 -3.20
N GLN A 42 -12.85 -18.87 -4.14
CA GLN A 42 -11.41 -19.13 -4.10
C GLN A 42 -10.59 -17.84 -4.14
N ARG A 43 -11.04 -16.80 -4.86
CA ARG A 43 -10.38 -15.48 -4.86
C ARG A 43 -10.60 -14.77 -3.53
N ALA A 44 -11.83 -14.78 -3.03
CA ALA A 44 -12.17 -14.18 -1.74
C ALA A 44 -11.41 -14.83 -0.57
N HIS A 45 -11.11 -16.12 -0.66
CA HIS A 45 -10.26 -16.86 0.29
C HIS A 45 -8.76 -16.55 0.12
N ARG A 46 -8.23 -16.61 -1.11
CA ARG A 46 -6.78 -16.41 -1.35
C ARG A 46 -6.29 -15.00 -0.98
N PHE A 47 -7.13 -13.98 -1.16
CA PHE A 47 -6.75 -12.60 -0.87
C PHE A 47 -6.33 -12.35 0.59
N PRO A 48 -7.12 -12.67 1.62
CA PRO A 48 -6.72 -12.49 3.01
C PRO A 48 -5.69 -13.54 3.48
N TYR A 49 -5.72 -14.77 2.94
CA TYR A 49 -4.78 -15.82 3.35
C TYR A 49 -3.33 -15.57 2.94
N GLN A 50 -3.07 -14.80 1.88
CA GLN A 50 -1.70 -14.44 1.49
C GLN A 50 -0.97 -13.61 2.55
N SER A 51 -1.73 -12.96 3.44
CA SER A 51 -1.22 -12.19 4.58
C SER A 51 -1.39 -12.94 5.91
N GLY A 52 -1.61 -14.26 5.87
CA GLY A 52 -1.84 -15.08 7.05
C GLY A 52 -3.19 -14.83 7.74
N GLY A 53 -4.15 -14.23 7.04
CA GLY A 53 -5.45 -13.87 7.62
C GLY A 53 -5.43 -12.59 8.47
N VAL A 54 -4.30 -11.87 8.51
CA VAL A 54 -4.16 -10.59 9.19
C VAL A 54 -4.11 -9.47 8.17
N ARG A 55 -4.92 -8.42 8.36
CA ARG A 55 -4.88 -7.22 7.52
C ARG A 55 -3.59 -6.46 7.80
N ILE A 56 -2.63 -6.56 6.90
CA ILE A 56 -1.44 -5.72 6.93
C ILE A 56 -1.88 -4.30 6.58
N ALA A 57 -1.61 -3.36 7.48
CA ALA A 57 -1.85 -1.95 7.20
C ALA A 57 -0.99 -1.54 5.99
N PRO A 58 -1.55 -0.81 5.01
CA PRO A 58 -0.73 -0.26 3.93
C PRO A 58 0.45 0.51 4.53
N GLN A 59 1.66 0.23 4.06
CA GLN A 59 2.81 1.00 4.50
C GLN A 59 2.61 2.45 4.04
N THR A 60 2.64 3.38 4.99
CA THR A 60 2.57 4.80 4.68
C THR A 60 4.00 5.36 4.71
N ARG A 61 4.32 6.23 3.75
CA ARG A 61 5.58 6.95 3.81
C ARG A 61 5.52 7.93 4.98
N SER A 62 6.64 8.10 5.69
CA SER A 62 6.76 9.09 6.75
C SER A 62 6.40 10.48 6.24
N ALA A 63 5.82 11.33 7.08
CA ALA A 63 5.59 12.74 6.75
C ALA A 63 6.88 13.51 6.42
N ARG A 64 8.04 12.97 6.84
CA ARG A 64 9.38 13.52 6.52
C ARG A 64 10.01 12.90 5.26
N HIS A 65 9.28 12.06 4.54
CA HIS A 65 9.79 11.43 3.33
C HIS A 65 9.79 12.44 2.19
N LEU A 66 10.94 12.58 1.51
CA LEU A 66 11.05 13.43 0.32
C LEU A 66 10.09 12.95 -0.77
N SER A 67 9.25 13.86 -1.25
CA SER A 67 8.52 13.67 -2.50
C SER A 67 9.47 13.49 -3.68
N GLY A 68 8.95 12.97 -4.80
CA GLY A 68 9.75 12.81 -6.01
C GLY A 68 10.34 14.14 -6.50
N SER A 69 9.56 15.22 -6.41
CA SER A 69 10.00 16.58 -6.77
C SER A 69 11.09 17.12 -5.83
N GLU A 70 10.97 16.90 -4.52
CA GLU A 70 12.01 17.32 -3.57
C GLU A 70 13.31 16.55 -3.79
N GLY A 71 13.22 15.24 -4.08
CA GLY A 71 14.39 14.42 -4.44
C GLY A 71 15.07 14.90 -5.73
N GLU A 72 14.29 15.25 -6.76
CA GLU A 72 14.81 15.79 -8.01
C GLU A 72 15.50 17.15 -7.81
N GLU A 73 14.94 18.01 -6.97
CA GLU A 73 15.53 19.30 -6.61
C GLU A 73 16.89 19.14 -5.92
N ILE A 74 16.97 18.21 -4.95
CA ILE A 74 18.25 17.87 -4.30
C ILE A 74 19.25 17.37 -5.34
N SER A 75 18.85 16.47 -6.24
CA SER A 75 19.73 15.91 -7.25
C SER A 75 20.27 16.97 -8.21
N ARG A 76 19.42 17.88 -8.68
CA ARG A 76 19.83 19.00 -9.55
C ARG A 76 20.76 19.96 -8.85
N GLY A 77 20.46 20.33 -7.61
CA GLY A 77 21.33 21.21 -6.83
C GLY A 77 22.70 20.60 -6.57
N ILE A 78 22.78 19.30 -6.24
CA ILE A 78 24.06 18.60 -6.11
C ILE A 78 24.84 18.63 -7.42
N ALA A 79 24.19 18.33 -8.56
CA ALA A 79 24.84 18.37 -9.86
C ALA A 79 25.32 19.78 -10.25
N ALA A 80 24.64 20.82 -9.77
CA ALA A 80 25.02 22.22 -9.95
C ALA A 80 26.06 22.73 -8.94
N GLY A 81 26.50 21.89 -7.98
CA GLY A 81 27.47 22.27 -6.95
C GLY A 81 26.90 23.16 -5.83
N GLU A 82 25.57 23.18 -5.67
CA GLU A 82 24.93 23.93 -4.60
C GLU A 82 25.24 23.33 -3.22
N SER A 83 25.40 24.19 -2.22
CA SER A 83 25.60 23.73 -0.84
C SER A 83 24.31 23.14 -0.26
N ALA A 84 24.45 22.16 0.63
CA ALA A 84 23.32 21.56 1.34
C ALA A 84 22.45 22.60 2.08
N ARG A 85 23.06 23.70 2.56
CA ARG A 85 22.34 24.80 3.22
C ARG A 85 21.41 25.56 2.27
N GLN A 86 21.84 25.77 1.01
CA GLN A 86 21.00 26.41 0.00
C GLN A 86 19.82 25.51 -0.37
N LEU A 87 20.07 24.21 -0.56
CA LEU A 87 19.02 23.24 -0.86
C LEU A 87 18.01 23.14 0.28
N ALA A 88 18.46 23.06 1.53
CA ALA A 88 17.57 23.04 2.69
C ALA A 88 16.66 24.28 2.75
N LYS A 89 17.19 25.48 2.48
CA LYS A 89 16.39 26.72 2.47
C LYS A 89 15.28 26.71 1.41
N ARG A 90 15.47 25.99 0.30
CA ARG A 90 14.47 25.87 -0.78
C ARG A 90 13.39 24.83 -0.48
N LEU A 91 13.75 23.76 0.24
CA LEU A 91 12.87 22.64 0.55
C LEU A 91 12.04 22.84 1.81
N GLY A 92 12.45 23.74 2.71
CA GLY A 92 11.74 24.08 3.95
C GLY A 92 12.38 23.46 5.17
#